data_AF-A0A3E0C7Q3-F1
#
_entry.id   AF-A0A3E0C7Q3-F1
#
_cell.length_a   1.000
_cell.length_b   1.000
_cell.length_c   1.000
_cell.angle_alpha   90.00
_cell.angle_beta   90.00
_cell.angle_gamma   90.00
#
_symmetry.space_group_name_H-M   'P 1'
#
loop_
_entity.id
_entity.type
_entity.pdbx_description
1 polymer ?
#
loop_
_entity_poly.entity_id
_entity_poly.type
_entity_poly.pdbx_seq_one_letter_code
_entity_poly.pdbx_strand_id
1 'polypeptide(L)'
;MSTAERNQQDSKNIYNEVAKAAVCFLVDSGLEDADLNTRNLSLEYAYKPLPRFWRDLDPTTVVEAISERFPNWRSAAQDDEQNPANVLLDLEAIVYCNALDEANAEMMMALPLPARPKTGAAAAEWIFAELRKRGLAIELIFAQRGGNRCGEAALEVLHCLEHAAMGKEYDRLGTKAAQLFRRRSLAALEKRHAHPEVE
;
A
#
# COMPACT_ATOMS: atom_id res chain seq x y z
N MET A 1 8.45 22.16 -23.38
CA MET A 1 8.28 20.94 -22.57
C MET A 1 7.93 19.79 -23.49
N SER A 2 8.77 18.77 -23.53
CA SER A 2 8.56 17.55 -24.30
C SER A 2 7.51 16.64 -23.62
N THR A 3 6.97 15.68 -24.36
CA THR A 3 6.03 14.67 -23.83
C THR A 3 6.67 13.83 -22.72
N ALA A 4 7.97 13.56 -22.80
CA ALA A 4 8.71 12.82 -21.78
C ALA A 4 8.84 13.63 -20.47
N GLU A 5 9.14 14.93 -20.57
CA GLU A 5 9.21 15.83 -19.40
C GLU A 5 7.85 15.99 -18.72
N ARG A 6 6.75 16.01 -19.49
CA ARG A 6 5.39 16.09 -18.94
C ARG A 6 5.02 14.81 -18.19
N ASN A 7 5.26 13.64 -18.79
CA ASN A 7 4.96 12.36 -18.15
C ASN A 7 5.75 12.15 -16.86
N GLN A 8 7.03 12.57 -16.83
CA GLN A 8 7.86 12.49 -15.63
C GLN A 8 7.36 13.43 -14.52
N GLN A 9 6.91 14.64 -14.87
CA GLN A 9 6.32 15.57 -13.92
C GLN A 9 4.98 15.06 -13.36
N ASP A 10 4.14 14.47 -14.20
CA ASP A 10 2.84 13.91 -13.81
C ASP A 10 3.02 12.73 -12.85
N SER A 11 3.98 11.83 -13.14
CA SER A 11 4.35 10.74 -12.21
C SER A 11 4.85 11.27 -10.87
N LYS A 12 5.74 12.27 -10.88
CA LYS A 12 6.25 12.88 -9.63
C LYS A 12 5.13 13.51 -8.81
N ASN A 13 4.14 14.12 -9.46
CA ASN A 13 2.97 14.68 -8.78
C ASN A 13 2.13 13.58 -8.11
N ILE A 14 1.93 12.44 -8.77
CA ILE A 14 1.16 11.30 -8.22
C ILE A 14 1.83 10.76 -6.95
N TYR A 15 3.13 10.49 -6.96
CA TYR A 15 3.80 9.92 -5.77
C TYR A 15 3.88 10.90 -4.61
N ASN A 16 4.02 12.20 -4.90
CA ASN A 16 3.89 13.24 -3.87
C ASN A 16 2.48 13.27 -3.26
N GLU A 17 1.43 13.06 -4.05
CA GLU A 17 0.07 12.93 -3.52
C GLU A 17 -0.10 11.68 -2.65
N VAL A 18 0.51 10.55 -3.03
CA VAL A 18 0.49 9.31 -2.24
C VAL A 18 1.16 9.54 -0.88
N ALA A 19 2.36 10.12 -0.87
CA ALA A 19 3.07 10.44 0.36
C ALA A 19 2.25 11.41 1.24
N LYS A 20 1.65 12.44 0.64
CA LYS A 20 0.75 13.37 1.35
C LYS A 20 -0.48 12.66 1.91
N ALA A 21 -1.11 11.76 1.16
CA ALA A 21 -2.27 11.01 1.61
C ALA A 21 -1.94 10.09 2.79
N ALA A 22 -0.77 9.44 2.76
CA ALA A 22 -0.26 8.67 3.89
C ALA A 22 -0.03 9.56 5.13
N VAL A 23 0.58 10.72 4.97
CA VAL A 23 0.78 11.68 6.08
C VAL A 23 -0.57 12.20 6.62
N CYS A 24 -1.53 12.55 5.76
CA CYS A 24 -2.87 12.96 6.18
C CYS A 24 -3.56 11.86 6.99
N PHE A 25 -3.43 10.59 6.58
CA PHE A 25 -3.96 9.47 7.34
C PHE A 25 -3.39 9.42 8.76
N LEU A 26 -2.09 9.61 8.93
CA LEU A 26 -1.43 9.59 10.24
C LEU A 26 -1.93 10.74 11.14
N VAL A 27 -2.01 11.95 10.57
CA VAL A 27 -2.48 13.15 11.28
C VAL A 27 -3.94 12.99 11.70
N ASP A 28 -4.81 12.57 10.78
CA ASP A 28 -6.24 12.35 11.06
C ASP A 28 -6.47 11.19 12.03
N SER A 29 -5.49 10.30 12.15
CA SER A 29 -5.48 9.23 13.15
C SER A 29 -5.11 9.71 14.54
N GLY A 30 -4.70 10.98 14.69
CA GLY A 30 -4.29 11.58 15.96
C GLY A 30 -2.98 11.04 16.49
N LEU A 31 -2.12 10.52 15.59
CA LEU A 31 -0.82 9.97 15.95
C LEU A 31 0.19 11.10 16.15
N GLU A 32 1.10 10.89 17.08
CA GLU A 32 2.25 11.75 17.36
C GLU A 32 3.56 11.05 16.95
N ASP A 33 4.68 11.75 17.07
CA ASP A 33 6.01 11.23 16.74
C ASP A 33 6.32 9.86 17.40
N ALA A 34 5.89 9.65 18.65
CA ALA A 34 6.11 8.42 19.40
C ALA A 34 5.19 7.26 18.96
N ASP A 35 4.11 7.54 18.25
CA ASP A 35 3.13 6.53 17.83
C ASP A 35 3.46 5.92 16.45
N LEU A 36 4.49 6.43 15.77
CA LEU A 36 4.85 5.99 14.44
C LEU A 36 5.52 4.61 14.47
N ASN A 37 4.78 3.63 13.94
CA ASN A 37 5.25 2.29 13.63
C ASN A 37 4.58 1.79 12.35
N THR A 38 5.01 0.64 11.84
CA THR A 38 4.53 0.10 10.56
C THR A 38 3.08 -0.37 10.56
N ARG A 39 2.53 -0.70 11.73
CA ARG A 39 1.09 -1.01 11.87
C ARG A 39 0.23 0.23 11.65
N ASN A 40 0.74 1.39 12.02
CA ASN A 40 0.08 2.68 11.87
C ASN A 40 0.38 3.35 10.53
N LEU A 41 1.43 2.94 9.81
CA LEU A 41 1.70 3.37 8.43
C LEU A 41 0.77 2.66 7.45
N SER A 42 -0.48 3.09 7.36
CA SER A 42 -1.43 2.51 6.41
C SER A 42 -1.23 3.06 5.00
N LEU A 43 -0.17 2.61 4.32
CA LEU A 43 0.05 2.90 2.89
C LEU A 43 -1.13 2.45 2.02
N GLU A 44 -1.87 1.44 2.46
CA GLU A 44 -3.12 0.99 1.84
C GLU A 44 -4.18 2.10 1.74
N TYR A 45 -4.14 3.12 2.62
CA TYR A 45 -5.01 4.30 2.52
C TYR A 45 -4.69 5.15 1.28
N ALA A 46 -3.42 5.21 0.91
CA ALA A 46 -2.93 6.02 -0.19
C ALA A 46 -2.90 5.26 -1.53
N TYR A 47 -3.31 3.98 -1.54
CA TYR A 47 -3.34 3.14 -2.72
C TYR A 47 -4.24 3.74 -3.81
N LYS A 48 -3.73 3.76 -5.05
CA LYS A 48 -4.52 4.05 -6.26
C LYS A 48 -4.41 2.84 -7.20
N PRO A 49 -5.52 2.37 -7.80
CA PRO A 49 -5.51 1.20 -8.70
C PRO A 49 -4.95 1.55 -10.08
N LEU A 50 -3.67 1.92 -10.11
CA LEU A 50 -2.91 2.23 -11.32
C LEU A 50 -1.90 1.11 -11.57
N PRO A 51 -1.65 0.73 -12.84
CA PRO A 51 -0.56 -0.19 -13.16
C PRO A 51 0.77 0.35 -12.61
N ARG A 52 1.61 -0.56 -12.12
CA ARG A 52 2.91 -0.26 -11.50
C ARG A 52 2.87 0.63 -10.26
N PHE A 53 1.70 0.91 -9.67
CA PHE A 53 1.58 1.83 -8.54
C PHE A 53 2.58 1.51 -7.42
N TRP A 54 2.62 0.25 -6.97
CA TRP A 54 3.53 -0.16 -5.89
C TRP A 54 4.97 -0.32 -6.35
N ARG A 55 5.20 -0.79 -7.58
CA ARG A 55 6.55 -0.96 -8.13
C ARG A 55 7.30 0.34 -8.36
N ASP A 56 6.55 1.41 -8.63
CA ASP A 56 7.11 2.73 -8.92
C ASP A 56 7.03 3.66 -7.69
N LEU A 57 6.44 3.21 -6.57
CA LEU A 57 6.45 3.93 -5.30
C LEU A 57 7.82 3.80 -4.63
N ASP A 58 8.50 4.93 -4.44
CA ASP A 58 9.75 5.01 -3.69
C ASP A 58 9.47 5.19 -2.17
N PRO A 59 9.88 4.22 -1.32
CA PRO A 59 9.72 4.33 0.13
C PRO A 59 10.40 5.57 0.71
N THR A 60 11.50 6.05 0.11
CA THR A 60 12.23 7.24 0.57
C THR A 60 11.33 8.47 0.52
N THR A 61 10.58 8.64 -0.57
CA THR A 61 9.62 9.75 -0.73
C THR A 61 8.56 9.76 0.38
N VAL A 62 8.08 8.59 0.82
CA VAL A 62 7.12 8.48 1.93
C VAL A 62 7.79 8.85 3.26
N VAL A 63 8.99 8.34 3.51
CA VAL A 63 9.75 8.59 4.74
C VAL A 63 10.12 10.07 4.90
N GLU A 64 10.48 10.74 3.82
CA GLU A 64 10.75 12.19 3.80
C GLU A 64 9.51 12.98 4.20
N ALA A 65 8.35 12.66 3.60
CA ALA A 65 7.09 13.31 3.93
C ALA A 65 6.66 13.08 5.40
N ILE A 66 6.86 11.86 5.92
CA ILE A 66 6.63 11.57 7.35
C ILE A 66 7.56 12.42 8.21
N SER A 67 8.85 12.47 7.87
CA SER A 67 9.85 13.21 8.65
C SER A 67 9.63 14.72 8.64
N GLU A 68 9.05 15.27 7.57
CA GLU A 68 8.65 16.68 7.52
C GLU A 68 7.51 16.96 8.50
N ARG A 69 6.53 16.05 8.61
CA ARG A 69 5.37 16.24 9.48
C ARG A 69 5.63 15.90 10.94
N PHE A 70 6.44 14.88 11.18
CA PHE A 70 6.82 14.31 12.46
C PHE A 70 8.35 14.41 12.55
N PRO A 71 8.94 15.52 13.01
CA PRO A 71 10.39 15.72 12.94
C PRO A 71 11.18 14.88 13.95
N ASN A 72 10.55 14.46 15.04
CA ASN A 72 11.20 13.81 16.18
C ASN A 72 10.95 12.29 16.22
N TRP A 73 10.16 11.74 15.31
CA TRP A 73 9.77 10.33 15.31
C TRP A 73 10.94 9.36 15.41
N ARG A 74 12.06 9.69 14.77
CA ARG A 74 13.27 8.86 14.82
C ARG A 74 13.88 8.78 16.22
N SER A 75 13.76 9.85 17.00
CA SER A 75 14.26 9.94 18.37
C SER A 75 13.21 9.63 19.43
N ALA A 76 11.93 9.61 19.06
CA ALA A 76 10.80 9.40 19.97
C ALA A 76 10.47 7.92 20.20
N ALA A 77 11.18 7.00 19.52
CA ALA A 77 10.99 5.56 19.63
C ALA A 77 11.16 5.09 21.09
N GLN A 78 10.15 4.39 21.61
CA GLN A 78 10.11 3.90 22.99
C GLN A 78 10.35 2.39 23.08
N ASP A 79 10.19 1.67 21.96
CA ASP A 79 10.39 0.23 21.86
C ASP A 79 10.94 -0.22 20.48
N ASP A 80 11.10 -1.53 20.31
CA ASP A 80 11.59 -2.14 19.07
C ASP A 80 10.59 -2.01 17.90
N GLU A 81 9.28 -1.91 18.14
CA GLU A 81 8.27 -1.73 17.08
C GLU A 81 8.31 -0.31 16.49
N GLN A 82 8.75 0.67 17.30
CA GLN A 82 8.94 2.07 16.90
C GLN A 82 10.38 2.37 16.47
N ASN A 83 11.29 1.39 16.55
CA ASN A 83 12.68 1.57 16.14
C ASN A 83 12.73 2.01 14.67
N PRO A 84 13.37 3.15 14.34
CA PRO A 84 13.33 3.69 12.99
C PRO A 84 13.90 2.76 11.93
N ALA A 85 14.92 1.95 12.26
CA ALA A 85 15.46 0.97 11.32
C ALA A 85 14.44 -0.13 11.01
N ASN A 86 13.71 -0.62 12.01
CA ASN A 86 12.65 -1.61 11.83
C ASN A 86 11.48 -1.01 11.03
N VAL A 87 11.08 0.23 11.34
CA VAL A 87 10.03 0.94 10.60
C VAL A 87 10.35 1.06 9.11
N LEU A 88 11.60 1.37 8.77
CA LEU A 88 12.06 1.46 7.38
C LEU A 88 12.08 0.09 6.69
N LEU A 89 12.63 -0.94 7.35
CA LEU A 89 12.70 -2.30 6.81
C LEU A 89 11.30 -2.88 6.54
N ASP A 90 10.38 -2.70 7.47
CA ASP A 90 9.00 -3.15 7.32
C ASP A 90 8.27 -2.36 6.22
N LEU A 91 8.53 -1.05 6.09
CA LEU A 91 7.96 -0.23 5.01
C LEU A 91 8.40 -0.75 3.64
N GLU A 92 9.71 -1.00 3.47
CA GLU A 92 10.27 -1.61 2.27
C GLU A 92 9.63 -2.97 1.99
N ALA A 93 9.46 -3.80 3.03
CA ALA A 93 8.84 -5.11 2.90
C ALA A 93 7.37 -5.02 2.47
N ILE A 94 6.60 -4.05 3.00
CA ILE A 94 5.20 -3.82 2.62
C ILE A 94 5.11 -3.40 1.15
N VAL A 95 5.90 -2.40 0.73
CA VAL A 95 5.92 -1.94 -0.67
C VAL A 95 6.32 -3.08 -1.60
N TYR A 96 7.34 -3.86 -1.23
CA TYR A 96 7.80 -5.02 -2.00
C TYR A 96 6.73 -6.10 -2.14
N CYS A 97 6.06 -6.49 -1.04
CA CYS A 97 4.99 -7.49 -1.08
C CYS A 97 3.81 -7.02 -1.96
N ASN A 98 3.37 -5.78 -1.79
CA ASN A 98 2.30 -5.21 -2.61
C ASN A 98 2.70 -5.11 -4.10
N ALA A 99 3.96 -4.80 -4.40
CA ALA A 99 4.51 -4.79 -5.75
C ALA A 99 4.52 -6.18 -6.40
N LEU A 100 4.78 -7.24 -5.63
CA LEU A 100 4.67 -8.63 -6.11
C LEU A 100 3.22 -9.01 -6.43
N ASP A 101 2.28 -8.69 -5.54
CA ASP A 101 0.86 -8.98 -5.76
C ASP A 101 0.32 -8.22 -6.98
N GLU A 102 0.73 -6.96 -7.16
CA GLU A 102 0.42 -6.16 -8.34
C GLU A 102 1.01 -6.74 -9.62
N ALA A 103 2.28 -7.15 -9.62
CA ALA A 103 2.89 -7.78 -10.78
C ALA A 103 2.18 -9.08 -11.17
N ASN A 104 1.77 -9.88 -10.18
CA ASN A 104 0.98 -11.09 -10.40
C ASN A 104 -0.41 -10.78 -10.97
N ALA A 105 -1.07 -9.74 -10.45
CA ALA A 105 -2.36 -9.27 -10.94
C ALA A 105 -2.28 -8.81 -12.40
N GLU A 106 -1.26 -8.03 -12.76
CA GLU A 106 -1.06 -7.57 -14.13
C GLU A 106 -0.79 -8.72 -15.11
N MET A 107 -0.02 -9.74 -14.69
CA MET A 107 0.15 -10.95 -15.49
C MET A 107 -1.18 -11.66 -15.76
N MET A 108 -2.06 -11.75 -14.76
CA MET A 108 -3.41 -12.30 -14.94
C MET A 108 -4.29 -11.39 -15.81
N MET A 109 -4.16 -10.06 -15.68
CA MET A 109 -4.91 -9.09 -16.47
C MET A 109 -4.60 -9.20 -17.98
N ALA A 110 -3.38 -9.63 -18.34
CA ALA A 110 -3.01 -9.90 -19.73
C ALA A 110 -3.74 -11.12 -20.33
N LEU A 111 -4.38 -11.96 -19.53
CA LEU A 111 -5.20 -13.07 -20.01
C LEU A 111 -6.56 -12.59 -20.55
N PRO A 112 -7.13 -13.29 -21.55
CA PRO A 112 -8.54 -13.13 -21.89
C PRO A 112 -9.44 -13.34 -20.66
N LEU A 113 -10.49 -12.53 -20.52
CA LEU A 113 -11.43 -12.57 -19.39
C LEU A 113 -11.89 -14.00 -19.01
N PRO A 114 -12.27 -14.89 -19.95
CA PRO A 114 -12.71 -16.25 -19.60
C PRO A 114 -11.61 -17.15 -19.01
N ALA A 115 -10.34 -16.82 -19.25
CA ALA A 115 -9.18 -17.58 -18.79
C ALA A 115 -8.62 -17.07 -17.45
N ARG A 116 -9.12 -15.95 -16.92
CA ARG A 116 -8.66 -15.40 -15.65
C ARG A 116 -9.10 -16.31 -14.49
N PRO A 117 -8.18 -16.63 -13.55
CA PRO A 117 -8.54 -17.36 -12.34
C PRO A 117 -9.64 -16.62 -11.54
N LYS A 118 -10.51 -17.39 -10.87
CA LYS A 118 -11.65 -16.84 -10.10
C LYS A 118 -11.57 -17.08 -8.59
N THR A 119 -10.62 -17.89 -8.16
CA THR A 119 -10.43 -18.27 -6.75
C THR A 119 -8.96 -18.10 -6.39
N GLY A 120 -8.67 -17.81 -5.12
CA GLY A 120 -7.30 -17.63 -4.65
C GLY A 120 -6.41 -18.85 -4.91
N ALA A 121 -6.94 -20.06 -4.74
CA ALA A 121 -6.22 -21.30 -5.05
C ALA A 121 -5.87 -21.41 -6.54
N ALA A 122 -6.85 -21.19 -7.44
CA ALA A 122 -6.60 -21.25 -8.88
C ALA A 122 -5.63 -20.15 -9.34
N ALA A 123 -5.71 -18.96 -8.73
CA ALA A 123 -4.78 -17.87 -8.99
C ALA A 123 -3.37 -18.23 -8.54
N ALA A 124 -3.19 -18.78 -7.33
CA ALA A 124 -1.89 -19.19 -6.83
C ALA A 124 -1.25 -20.28 -7.70
N GLU A 125 -2.00 -21.32 -8.07
CA GLU A 125 -1.51 -22.37 -8.99
C GLU A 125 -1.07 -21.79 -10.33
N TRP A 126 -1.88 -20.90 -10.90
CA TRP A 126 -1.57 -20.21 -12.15
C TRP A 126 -0.30 -19.35 -12.01
N ILE A 127 -0.19 -18.55 -10.96
CA ILE A 127 0.98 -17.70 -10.66
C ILE A 127 2.23 -18.56 -10.55
N PHE A 128 2.21 -19.66 -9.80
CA PHE A 128 3.37 -20.52 -9.64
C PHE A 128 3.81 -21.13 -10.97
N ALA A 129 2.86 -21.55 -11.81
CA ALA A 129 3.16 -22.07 -13.13
C ALA A 129 3.77 -21.01 -14.04
N GLU A 130 3.21 -19.80 -14.04
CA GLU A 130 3.68 -18.70 -14.89
C GLU A 130 5.05 -18.17 -14.45
N LEU A 131 5.29 -17.99 -13.14
CA LEU A 131 6.60 -17.60 -12.61
C LEU A 131 7.68 -18.63 -12.94
N ARG A 132 7.36 -19.93 -12.80
CA ARG A 132 8.27 -21.03 -13.18
C ARG A 132 8.58 -20.99 -14.68
N LYS A 133 7.57 -20.83 -15.52
CA LYS A 133 7.72 -20.72 -16.98
C LYS A 133 8.61 -19.54 -17.39
N ARG A 134 8.55 -18.43 -16.66
CA ARG A 134 9.36 -17.23 -16.90
C ARG A 134 10.75 -17.26 -16.26
N GLY A 135 11.07 -18.29 -15.47
CA GLY A 135 12.36 -18.38 -14.77
C GLY A 135 12.53 -17.39 -13.62
N LEU A 136 11.43 -16.86 -13.07
CA LEU A 136 11.41 -15.89 -11.98
C LEU A 136 11.50 -16.60 -10.62
N ALA A 137 12.71 -17.09 -10.30
CA ALA A 137 12.93 -18.00 -9.17
C ALA A 137 12.70 -17.35 -7.80
N ILE A 138 13.09 -16.08 -7.63
CA ILE A 138 12.95 -15.38 -6.36
C ILE A 138 11.47 -15.11 -6.07
N GLU A 139 10.75 -14.58 -7.05
CA GLU A 139 9.33 -14.32 -7.01
C GLU A 139 8.54 -15.61 -6.76
N LEU A 140 8.94 -16.71 -7.40
CA LEU A 140 8.34 -18.01 -7.16
C LEU A 140 8.49 -18.46 -5.69
N ILE A 141 9.67 -18.29 -5.10
CA ILE A 141 9.90 -18.62 -3.68
C ILE A 141 8.97 -17.80 -2.77
N PHE A 142 8.85 -16.50 -3.02
CA PHE A 142 7.95 -15.64 -2.25
C PHE A 142 6.48 -16.05 -2.42
N ALA A 143 6.03 -16.27 -3.65
CA ALA A 143 4.67 -16.70 -3.95
C ALA A 143 4.35 -18.05 -3.27
N GLN A 144 5.28 -19.01 -3.31
CA GLN A 144 5.12 -20.31 -2.67
C GLN A 144 5.08 -20.23 -1.14
N ARG A 145 5.86 -19.34 -0.53
CA ARG A 145 5.78 -19.09 0.93
C ARG A 145 4.42 -18.54 1.33
N GLY A 146 3.81 -17.68 0.50
CA GLY A 146 2.46 -17.15 0.72
C GLY A 146 1.35 -18.18 0.45
N GLY A 147 1.61 -19.21 -0.36
CA GLY A 147 0.63 -20.22 -0.74
C GLY A 147 -0.61 -19.60 -1.38
N ASN A 148 -1.79 -20.01 -0.94
CA ASN A 148 -3.05 -19.49 -1.47
C ASN A 148 -3.23 -17.98 -1.25
N ARG A 149 -2.62 -17.40 -0.20
CA ARG A 149 -2.74 -15.97 0.09
C ARG A 149 -2.17 -15.09 -1.02
N CYS A 150 -1.11 -15.55 -1.70
CA CYS A 150 -0.56 -14.85 -2.86
C CYS A 150 -1.61 -14.73 -3.98
N GLY A 151 -2.36 -15.81 -4.25
CA GLY A 151 -3.45 -15.78 -5.21
C GLY A 151 -4.63 -14.91 -4.78
N GLU A 152 -4.99 -14.93 -3.50
CA GLU A 152 -6.06 -14.06 -2.96
C GLU A 152 -5.70 -12.57 -3.08
N ALA A 153 -4.49 -12.19 -2.69
CA ALA A 153 -4.02 -10.81 -2.75
C ALA A 153 -3.91 -10.32 -4.21
N ALA A 154 -3.34 -11.13 -5.11
CA ALA A 154 -3.25 -10.78 -6.52
C ALA A 154 -4.64 -10.67 -7.20
N LEU A 155 -5.62 -11.50 -6.81
CA LEU A 155 -7.00 -11.38 -7.32
C LEU A 155 -7.68 -10.11 -6.83
N GLU A 156 -7.45 -9.70 -5.58
CA GLU A 156 -7.97 -8.44 -5.08
C GLU A 156 -7.45 -7.26 -5.90
N VAL A 157 -6.14 -7.22 -6.16
CA VAL A 157 -5.52 -6.19 -7.01
C VAL A 157 -6.04 -6.26 -8.44
N LEU A 158 -6.20 -7.46 -9.02
CA LEU A 158 -6.79 -7.64 -10.36
C LEU A 158 -8.18 -7.01 -10.44
N HIS A 159 -9.06 -7.28 -9.48
CA HIS A 159 -10.40 -6.68 -9.45
C HIS A 159 -10.34 -5.15 -9.35
N CYS A 160 -9.41 -4.59 -8.55
CA CYS A 160 -9.21 -3.15 -8.48
C CYS A 160 -8.83 -2.57 -9.85
N LEU A 161 -7.89 -3.19 -10.55
CA LEU A 161 -7.44 -2.76 -11.88
C LEU A 161 -8.55 -2.90 -12.94
N GLU A 162 -9.33 -3.98 -12.90
CA GLU A 162 -10.47 -4.20 -13.80
C GLU A 162 -11.57 -3.15 -13.60
N HIS A 163 -11.92 -2.84 -12.36
CA HIS A 163 -12.91 -1.81 -12.04
C HIS A 163 -12.41 -0.42 -12.42
N ALA A 164 -11.14 -0.10 -12.13
CA ALA A 164 -10.52 1.16 -12.52
C ALA A 164 -10.52 1.36 -14.04
N ALA A 165 -10.23 0.30 -14.81
CA ALA A 165 -10.30 0.33 -16.28
C ALA A 165 -11.72 0.59 -16.82
N MET A 166 -12.76 0.30 -16.03
CA MET A 166 -14.17 0.62 -16.33
C MET A 166 -14.61 1.99 -15.79
N GLY A 167 -13.72 2.76 -15.17
CA GLY A 167 -14.05 4.02 -14.50
C GLY A 167 -14.92 3.84 -13.25
N LYS A 168 -14.86 2.67 -12.61
CA LYS A 168 -15.60 2.35 -11.38
C LYS A 168 -14.67 2.35 -10.18
N GLU A 169 -15.17 2.86 -9.07
CA GLU A 169 -14.48 2.74 -7.78
C GLU A 169 -14.55 1.29 -7.28
N TYR A 170 -13.41 0.79 -6.82
CA TYR A 170 -13.31 -0.50 -6.14
C TYR A 170 -12.10 -0.47 -5.21
N ASP A 171 -12.36 -0.49 -3.92
CA ASP A 171 -11.31 -0.44 -2.90
C ASP A 171 -10.92 -1.85 -2.43
N ARG A 172 -9.61 -2.05 -2.26
CA ARG A 172 -9.04 -3.19 -1.54
C ARG A 172 -9.57 -3.22 -0.10
N LEU A 173 -9.61 -4.40 0.50
CA LEU A 173 -9.94 -4.61 1.90
C LEU A 173 -9.01 -3.80 2.82
N GLY A 174 -7.71 -3.76 2.50
CA GLY A 174 -6.73 -2.93 3.20
C GLY A 174 -7.12 -1.45 3.19
N THR A 175 -7.44 -0.92 2.01
CA THR A 175 -7.90 0.47 1.85
C THR A 175 -9.18 0.75 2.65
N LYS A 176 -10.18 -0.15 2.59
CA LYS A 176 -11.43 -0.01 3.37
C LYS A 176 -11.19 -0.03 4.88
N ALA A 177 -10.30 -0.91 5.34
CA ALA A 177 -9.92 -1.00 6.75
C ALA A 177 -9.24 0.30 7.21
N ALA A 178 -8.33 0.84 6.41
CA ALA A 178 -7.66 2.11 6.67
C ALA A 178 -8.67 3.27 6.74
N GLN A 179 -9.56 3.39 5.76
CA GLN A 179 -10.61 4.41 5.76
C GLN A 179 -11.53 4.30 6.99
N LEU A 180 -11.86 3.08 7.45
CA LEU A 180 -12.66 2.87 8.66
C LEU A 180 -11.89 3.31 9.92
N PHE A 181 -10.61 2.96 10.01
CA PHE A 181 -9.75 3.37 11.11
C PHE A 181 -9.69 4.89 11.21
N ARG A 182 -9.32 5.58 10.12
CA ARG A 182 -9.27 7.05 10.05
C ARG A 182 -10.57 7.70 10.52
N ARG A 183 -11.72 7.21 10.04
CA ARG A 183 -13.05 7.74 10.44
C ARG A 183 -13.29 7.60 11.94
N ARG A 184 -12.91 6.47 12.53
CA ARG A 184 -13.06 6.23 13.98
C ARG A 184 -12.15 7.15 14.79
N SER A 185 -10.91 7.34 14.34
CA SER A 185 -9.94 8.22 15.01
C SER A 185 -10.39 9.68 14.99
N LEU A 186 -10.86 10.19 13.83
CA LEU A 186 -11.42 11.54 13.71
C LEU A 186 -12.60 11.75 14.67
N ALA A 187 -13.56 10.82 14.68
CA ALA A 187 -14.71 10.90 15.59
C ALA A 187 -14.30 10.86 17.07
N ALA A 188 -13.21 10.17 17.43
CA ALA A 188 -12.68 10.14 18.78
C ALA A 188 -11.96 11.44 19.16
N LEU A 189 -11.26 12.09 18.22
CA LEU A 189 -10.63 13.40 18.42
C LEU A 189 -11.69 14.49 18.62
N GLU A 190 -12.72 14.53 17.78
CA GLU A 190 -13.83 15.48 17.90
C GLU A 190 -14.51 15.41 19.28
N LYS A 191 -14.72 14.19 19.81
CA LYS A 191 -15.27 14.01 21.16
C LYS A 191 -14.35 14.53 22.26
N ARG A 192 -13.04 14.30 22.16
CA ARG A 192 -12.05 14.81 23.11
C ARG A 192 -12.01 16.34 23.12
N HIS A 193 -12.12 16.97 21.95
CA HIS A 193 -12.17 18.43 21.85
C HIS A 193 -13.51 19.03 22.32
N ALA A 194 -14.62 18.31 22.18
CA ALA A 194 -15.93 18.73 22.66
C ALA A 194 -16.10 18.60 24.19
N HIS A 195 -15.32 17.72 24.83
CA HIS A 195 -15.32 17.51 26.27
C HIS A 195 -13.87 17.47 26.80
N PRO A 196 -13.17 18.63 26.87
CA PRO A 196 -11.89 18.68 27.56
C PRO A 196 -12.16 18.26 29.02
N GLU A 197 -11.44 17.25 29.50
CA GLU A 197 -11.54 16.84 30.90
C GLU A 197 -11.29 18.08 31.77
N VAL A 198 -12.30 18.42 32.58
CA VAL A 198 -12.18 19.47 33.59
C VAL A 198 -11.41 18.84 34.74
N GLU A 199 -10.10 19.10 34.81
CA GLU A 199 -9.29 18.86 36.02
C GLU A 199 -9.81 19.69 37.21
#